data_AF-A0A9R1XM04-F1
#
_entry.id   AF-A0A9R1XM04-F1
#
_cell.length_a   1.000
_cell.length_b   1.000
_cell.length_c   1.000
_cell.angle_alpha   90.00
_cell.angle_beta   90.00
_cell.angle_gamma   90.00
#
_symmetry.space_group_name_H-M   'P 1'
#
loop_
_entity.id
_entity.type
_entity.pdbx_description
1 polymer ?
#
loop_
_entity_poly.entity_id
_entity_poly.type
_entity_poly.pdbx_seq_one_letter_code
_entity_poly.pdbx_strand_id
1 'polypeptide(L)'
;MKSQRKDKFIQNLVLSIEDMDASLLIRSFHIFLFVINLQHPEFVIIDNNKVDDHIDDRYGQLPQIIKEYIVDYLKSQNHPKVEMFSHVMPHRLEMPWRTINNHIDCGVFTMRHMETHMGGSMNEFKVGFKNESSAQDDQLVKLRTKYLYKIVTHEYNVQKDYMLQKVDEFHKIPSRQRSQLLAIAKEQIHTRLDDFI
;
A
#
# COMPACT_ATOMS: atom_id res chain seq x y z
N MET A 1 20.04 -9.70 18.19
CA MET A 1 19.49 -8.71 17.22
C MET A 1 18.62 -9.32 16.12
N LYS A 2 19.01 -10.41 15.43
CA LYS A 2 18.16 -11.03 14.38
C LYS A 2 16.87 -11.69 14.90
N SER A 3 16.87 -12.38 16.05
CA SER A 3 15.66 -13.03 16.58
C SER A 3 14.63 -12.01 17.07
N GLN A 4 15.04 -11.00 17.84
CA GLN A 4 14.16 -9.94 18.36
C GLN A 4 13.40 -9.16 17.26
N ARG A 5 13.98 -9.04 16.06
CA ARG A 5 13.33 -8.39 14.91
C ARG A 5 12.31 -9.31 14.22
N LYS A 6 12.58 -10.63 14.21
CA LYS A 6 11.62 -11.65 13.79
C LYS A 6 10.45 -11.71 14.77
N ASP A 7 10.72 -11.70 16.07
CA ASP A 7 9.69 -11.77 17.11
C ASP A 7 8.74 -10.56 17.02
N LYS A 8 9.26 -9.36 16.77
CA LYS A 8 8.45 -8.15 16.58
C LYS A 8 7.66 -8.13 15.27
N PHE A 9 8.21 -8.70 14.19
CA PHE A 9 7.49 -8.87 12.92
C PHE A 9 6.33 -9.84 13.09
N ILE A 10 6.58 -11.00 13.72
CA ILE A 10 5.56 -11.99 14.04
C ILE A 10 4.51 -11.38 14.97
N GLN A 11 4.90 -10.64 16.00
CA GLN A 11 3.96 -9.99 16.93
C GLN A 11 3.06 -8.94 16.24
N ASN A 12 3.60 -8.13 15.33
CA ASN A 12 2.80 -7.18 14.55
C ASN A 12 1.86 -7.89 13.55
N LEU A 13 2.29 -9.03 13.01
CA LEU A 13 1.49 -9.89 12.15
C LEU A 13 0.39 -10.62 12.94
N VAL A 14 0.68 -11.10 14.16
CA VAL A 14 -0.28 -11.71 15.10
C VAL A 14 -1.42 -10.76 15.42
N LEU A 15 -1.11 -9.51 15.78
CA LEU A 15 -2.12 -8.48 16.05
C LEU A 15 -3.01 -8.18 14.84
N SER A 16 -2.53 -8.39 13.62
CA SER A 16 -3.33 -8.25 12.40
C SER A 16 -4.20 -9.47 12.10
N ILE A 17 -3.82 -10.66 12.58
CA ILE A 17 -4.50 -11.94 12.31
C ILE A 17 -5.73 -12.13 13.22
N GLU A 18 -5.71 -11.56 14.43
CA GLU A 18 -6.82 -11.71 15.39
C GLU A 18 -8.10 -10.95 14.98
N ASP A 19 -7.99 -9.90 14.15
CA ASP A 19 -9.10 -8.98 13.85
C ASP A 19 -9.54 -8.89 12.36
N MET A 20 -8.75 -9.37 11.39
CA MET A 20 -9.09 -9.29 9.95
C MET A 20 -8.18 -10.19 9.09
N ASP A 21 -8.51 -10.37 7.79
CA ASP A 21 -7.57 -10.93 6.81
C ASP A 21 -6.25 -10.13 6.85
N ALA A 22 -5.16 -10.79 7.22
CA ALA A 22 -3.90 -10.11 7.50
C ALA A 22 -3.29 -9.56 6.21
N SER A 23 -3.00 -8.27 6.22
CA SER A 23 -2.50 -7.52 5.06
C SER A 23 -1.08 -7.02 5.34
N LEU A 24 -0.09 -7.57 4.64
CA LEU A 24 1.31 -7.17 4.76
C LEU A 24 1.68 -6.16 3.68
N LEU A 25 2.14 -4.98 4.10
CA LEU A 25 2.74 -3.99 3.22
C LEU A 25 4.21 -4.37 2.95
N ILE A 26 4.55 -4.59 1.68
CA ILE A 26 5.92 -4.91 1.29
C ILE A 26 6.55 -3.71 0.59
N ARG A 27 7.69 -3.25 1.12
CA ARG A 27 8.45 -2.13 0.55
C ARG A 27 9.69 -2.66 -0.18
N SER A 28 9.66 -2.56 -1.51
CA SER A 28 10.84 -2.50 -2.38
C SER A 28 10.96 -1.06 -2.94
N PHE A 29 11.70 -0.84 -4.03
CA PHE A 29 11.54 0.37 -4.86
C PHE A 29 10.08 0.53 -5.36
N HIS A 30 9.33 -0.57 -5.40
CA HIS A 30 7.90 -0.66 -5.67
C HIS A 30 7.12 -1.10 -4.43
N ILE A 31 5.90 -0.59 -4.24
CA ILE A 31 5.02 -0.90 -3.10
C ILE A 31 3.83 -1.72 -3.61
N PHE A 32 3.57 -2.86 -2.97
CA PHE A 32 2.41 -3.70 -3.24
C PHE A 32 1.89 -4.34 -1.94
N LEU A 33 0.69 -4.93 -2.02
CA LEU A 33 0.03 -5.56 -0.89
C LEU A 33 0.11 -7.08 -0.98
N PHE A 34 0.49 -7.74 0.10
CA PHE A 34 0.45 -9.19 0.24
C PHE A 34 -0.64 -9.56 1.26
N VAL A 35 -1.72 -10.15 0.79
CA VAL A 35 -2.91 -10.51 1.58
C VAL A 35 -2.87 -11.99 1.93
N ILE A 36 -3.18 -12.28 3.19
CA ILE A 36 -3.38 -13.63 3.72
C ILE A 36 -4.87 -13.76 4.02
N ASN A 37 -5.59 -14.48 3.17
CA ASN A 37 -7.01 -14.72 3.36
C ASN A 37 -7.20 -15.94 4.26
N LEU A 38 -7.63 -15.71 5.49
CA LEU A 38 -7.81 -16.77 6.49
C LEU A 38 -9.16 -17.47 6.34
N GLN A 39 -10.15 -16.77 5.78
CA GLN A 39 -11.48 -17.33 5.51
C GLN A 39 -11.40 -18.37 4.39
N HIS A 40 -10.80 -17.98 3.27
CA HIS A 40 -10.48 -18.81 2.12
C HIS A 40 -8.96 -18.95 2.01
N PRO A 41 -8.34 -20.07 2.47
CA PRO A 41 -6.89 -20.20 2.54
C PRO A 41 -6.18 -19.81 1.24
N GLU A 42 -5.63 -18.61 1.23
CA GLU A 42 -5.08 -18.01 0.02
C GLU A 42 -4.02 -16.96 0.36
N PHE A 43 -2.99 -16.90 -0.49
CA PHE A 43 -1.97 -15.86 -0.47
C PHE A 43 -2.09 -15.04 -1.76
N VAL A 44 -2.47 -13.78 -1.63
CA VAL A 44 -2.80 -12.91 -2.78
C VAL A 44 -1.87 -11.71 -2.81
N ILE A 45 -1.22 -11.51 -3.95
CA ILE A 45 -0.44 -10.31 -4.24
C ILE A 45 -1.33 -9.35 -5.00
N ILE A 46 -1.64 -8.21 -4.40
CA ILE A 46 -2.38 -7.12 -5.02
C ILE A 46 -1.37 -6.05 -5.44
N ASP A 47 -1.12 -5.99 -6.74
CA ASP A 47 -0.13 -5.11 -7.38
C ASP A 47 -0.79 -4.31 -8.50
N ASN A 48 -0.51 -3.00 -8.59
CA ASN A 48 -0.99 -2.16 -9.67
C ASN A 48 -0.24 -2.39 -10.98
N ASN A 49 0.87 -3.12 -10.99
CA ASN A 49 1.64 -3.36 -12.20
C ASN A 49 0.96 -4.40 -13.12
N LYS A 50 0.83 -4.05 -14.41
CA LYS A 50 0.20 -4.89 -15.43
C LYS A 50 1.19 -5.79 -16.20
N VAL A 51 2.49 -5.54 -16.09
CA VAL A 51 3.52 -6.34 -16.78
C VAL A 51 3.45 -7.78 -16.28
N ASP A 52 3.26 -8.69 -17.22
CA ASP A 52 2.99 -10.11 -16.93
C ASP A 52 4.29 -10.92 -16.83
N ASP A 53 5.13 -10.53 -15.87
CA ASP A 53 6.34 -11.28 -15.53
C ASP A 53 5.99 -12.50 -14.66
N HIS A 54 6.83 -13.52 -14.71
CA HIS A 54 6.73 -14.60 -13.74
C HIS A 54 6.86 -14.06 -12.31
N ILE A 55 6.15 -14.66 -11.36
CA ILE A 55 6.12 -14.20 -9.96
C ILE A 55 7.54 -14.13 -9.36
N ASP A 56 8.40 -15.08 -9.74
CA ASP A 56 9.80 -15.13 -9.29
C ASP A 56 10.66 -14.03 -9.90
N ASP A 57 10.40 -13.63 -11.15
CA ASP A 57 11.16 -12.55 -11.80
C ASP A 57 10.85 -11.20 -11.16
N ARG A 58 9.58 -10.99 -10.79
CA ARG A 58 9.08 -9.72 -10.27
C ARG A 58 9.27 -9.56 -8.76
N TYR A 59 8.92 -10.59 -8.00
CA TYR A 59 8.89 -10.53 -6.54
C TYR A 59 10.04 -11.32 -5.90
N GLY A 60 10.82 -12.06 -6.69
CA GLY A 60 11.85 -12.95 -6.19
C GLY A 60 11.28 -14.02 -5.26
N GLN A 61 12.09 -14.45 -4.30
CA GLN A 61 11.69 -15.45 -3.30
C GLN A 61 10.80 -14.87 -2.20
N LEU A 62 10.51 -13.58 -2.21
CA LEU A 62 9.85 -12.91 -1.10
C LEU A 62 8.44 -13.45 -0.80
N PRO A 63 7.55 -13.70 -1.79
CA PRO A 63 6.25 -14.32 -1.54
C PRO A 63 6.37 -15.69 -0.87
N GLN A 64 7.31 -16.52 -1.32
CA GLN A 64 7.55 -17.86 -0.79
C GLN A 64 8.07 -17.80 0.65
N ILE A 65 9.03 -16.92 0.93
CA ILE A 65 9.56 -16.70 2.28
C ILE A 65 8.44 -16.27 3.24
N ILE A 66 7.57 -15.35 2.82
CA ILE A 66 6.45 -14.90 3.65
C ILE A 66 5.49 -16.06 3.90
N LYS A 67 5.10 -16.81 2.86
CA LYS A 67 4.28 -18.02 3.00
C LYS A 67 4.86 -18.97 4.05
N GLU A 68 6.15 -19.28 3.98
CA GLU A 68 6.81 -20.19 4.93
C GLU A 68 6.70 -19.67 6.38
N TYR A 69 6.96 -18.38 6.60
CA TYR A 69 6.77 -17.77 7.92
C TYR A 69 5.32 -17.83 8.41
N ILE A 70 4.34 -17.58 7.54
CA ILE A 70 2.92 -17.69 7.90
C ILE A 70 2.56 -19.13 8.26
N VAL A 71 2.97 -20.09 7.44
CA VAL A 71 2.68 -21.51 7.67
C VAL A 71 3.30 -21.98 8.98
N ASP A 72 4.56 -21.63 9.25
CA ASP A 72 5.22 -21.99 10.51
C ASP A 72 4.57 -21.32 11.72
N TYR A 73 4.12 -20.07 11.57
CA TYR A 73 3.32 -19.40 12.59
C TYR A 73 2.00 -20.16 12.84
N LEU A 74 1.23 -20.47 11.80
CA LEU A 74 -0.03 -21.22 11.91
C LEU A 74 0.18 -22.61 12.53
N LYS A 75 1.30 -23.30 12.24
CA LYS A 75 1.69 -24.55 12.91
C LYS A 75 1.91 -24.34 14.40
N SER A 76 2.65 -23.30 14.79
CA SER A 76 2.92 -22.99 16.20
C SER A 76 1.64 -22.70 17.00
N GLN A 77 0.61 -22.18 16.34
CA GLN A 77 -0.70 -21.91 16.92
C GLN A 77 -1.68 -23.09 16.85
N ASN A 78 -1.26 -24.26 16.32
CA ASN A 78 -2.13 -25.40 16.03
C ASN A 78 -3.38 -25.00 15.20
N HIS A 79 -3.22 -24.06 14.27
CA HIS A 79 -4.35 -23.51 13.51
C HIS A 79 -4.97 -24.60 12.60
N PRO A 80 -6.30 -24.77 12.57
CA PRO A 80 -6.96 -25.91 11.89
C PRO A 80 -6.74 -25.93 10.37
N LYS A 81 -6.42 -24.78 9.75
CA LYS A 81 -6.21 -24.65 8.31
C LYS A 81 -4.74 -24.75 7.87
N VAL A 82 -3.82 -25.05 8.77
CA VAL A 82 -2.37 -25.04 8.47
C VAL A 82 -1.98 -25.94 7.30
N GLU A 83 -2.61 -27.11 7.20
CA GLU A 83 -2.37 -28.05 6.11
C GLU A 83 -2.92 -27.54 4.77
N MET A 84 -3.96 -26.71 4.77
CA MET A 84 -4.41 -26.09 3.53
C MET A 84 -3.40 -25.04 3.06
N PHE A 85 -2.92 -24.19 3.98
CA PHE A 85 -1.94 -23.15 3.68
C PHE A 85 -0.58 -23.69 3.24
N SER A 86 -0.15 -24.87 3.68
CA SER A 86 1.10 -25.48 3.23
C SER A 86 1.08 -25.78 1.71
N HIS A 87 -0.09 -26.13 1.17
CA HIS A 87 -0.29 -26.47 -0.23
C HIS A 87 -0.61 -25.27 -1.15
N VAL A 88 -1.13 -24.17 -0.62
CA VAL A 88 -1.50 -23.00 -1.44
C VAL A 88 -0.29 -22.14 -1.76
N MET A 89 -0.10 -21.78 -3.02
CA MET A 89 0.99 -20.91 -3.47
C MET A 89 0.53 -19.45 -3.59
N PRO A 90 1.40 -18.47 -3.28
CA PRO A 90 1.12 -17.07 -3.58
C PRO A 90 0.90 -16.86 -5.07
N HIS A 91 -0.07 -16.02 -5.42
CA HIS A 91 -0.32 -15.62 -6.80
C HIS A 91 -0.69 -14.13 -6.85
N ARG A 92 -0.51 -13.51 -8.02
CA ARG A 92 -0.91 -12.12 -8.26
C ARG A 92 -2.38 -12.06 -8.68
N LEU A 93 -3.13 -11.17 -8.05
CA LEU A 93 -4.52 -10.92 -8.43
C LEU A 93 -4.58 -10.19 -9.76
N GLU A 94 -5.27 -10.78 -10.72
CA GLU A 94 -5.50 -10.18 -12.02
C GLU A 94 -6.66 -9.17 -11.92
N MET A 95 -6.33 -7.88 -12.07
CA MET A 95 -7.29 -6.78 -11.95
C MET A 95 -7.29 -5.91 -13.21
N PRO A 96 -8.45 -5.36 -13.63
CA PRO A 96 -8.57 -4.59 -14.86
C PRO A 96 -7.96 -3.19 -14.77
N TRP A 97 -7.79 -2.63 -13.57
CA TRP A 97 -7.24 -1.29 -13.33
C TRP A 97 -5.72 -1.23 -13.19
N ARG A 98 -4.99 -2.32 -13.45
CA ARG A 98 -3.53 -2.32 -13.44
C ARG A 98 -2.97 -1.47 -14.57
N THR A 99 -1.75 -0.97 -14.37
CA THR A 99 -1.06 0.00 -15.21
C THR A 99 0.26 -0.55 -15.73
N ILE A 100 0.61 -0.24 -16.98
CA ILE A 100 1.93 -0.56 -17.54
C ILE A 100 2.95 0.53 -17.18
N ASN A 101 2.52 1.80 -17.20
CA ASN A 101 3.43 2.95 -17.18
C ASN A 101 3.48 3.71 -15.85
N ASN A 102 2.69 3.28 -14.84
CA ASN A 102 2.59 4.01 -13.57
C ASN A 102 3.37 3.31 -12.43
N HIS A 103 4.62 3.72 -12.28
CA HIS A 103 5.50 3.27 -11.18
C HIS A 103 5.46 4.22 -9.96
N ILE A 104 4.98 5.45 -10.14
CA ILE A 104 5.03 6.50 -9.11
C ILE A 104 3.86 6.42 -8.13
N ASP A 105 2.72 5.85 -8.53
CA ASP A 105 1.50 5.79 -7.73
C ASP A 105 1.26 4.47 -7.00
N CYS A 106 2.25 3.57 -6.98
CA CYS A 106 2.14 2.27 -6.32
C CYS A 106 1.65 2.38 -4.85
N GLY A 107 2.11 3.41 -4.13
CA GLY A 107 1.63 3.71 -2.77
C GLY A 107 0.16 4.15 -2.72
N VAL A 108 -0.32 4.94 -3.69
CA VAL A 108 -1.73 5.38 -3.75
C VAL A 108 -2.66 4.21 -4.07
N PHE A 109 -2.26 3.36 -5.03
CA PHE A 109 -2.96 2.10 -5.31
C PHE A 109 -3.02 1.24 -4.06
N THR A 110 -1.88 0.99 -3.42
CA THR A 110 -1.80 0.13 -2.22
C THR A 110 -2.67 0.66 -1.09
N MET A 111 -2.62 1.96 -0.78
CA MET A 111 -3.49 2.56 0.24
C MET A 111 -4.97 2.39 -0.11
N ARG A 112 -5.34 2.51 -1.40
CA ARG A 112 -6.73 2.32 -1.84
C ARG A 112 -7.16 0.86 -1.78
N HIS A 113 -6.27 -0.07 -2.10
CA HIS A 113 -6.51 -1.50 -1.94
C HIS A 113 -6.74 -1.84 -0.47
N MET A 114 -5.90 -1.35 0.44
CA MET A 114 -6.08 -1.51 1.87
C MET A 114 -7.38 -0.88 2.38
N GLU A 115 -7.77 0.31 1.89
CA GLU A 115 -9.03 0.99 2.27
C GLU A 115 -10.28 0.20 1.85
N THR A 116 -10.19 -0.60 0.78
CA THR A 116 -11.36 -1.26 0.16
C THR A 116 -11.38 -2.77 0.30
N HIS A 117 -10.27 -3.38 0.71
CA HIS A 117 -10.17 -4.80 0.95
C HIS A 117 -10.73 -5.12 2.33
N MET A 118 -11.98 -5.58 2.37
CA MET A 118 -12.69 -5.94 3.60
C MET A 118 -12.65 -7.44 3.92
N GLY A 119 -11.76 -8.17 3.26
CA GLY A 119 -11.73 -9.63 3.27
C GLY A 119 -12.75 -10.27 2.33
N GLY A 120 -12.86 -11.59 2.41
CA GLY A 120 -13.78 -12.37 1.58
C GLY A 120 -13.23 -12.72 0.20
N SER A 121 -14.10 -13.00 -0.77
CA SER A 121 -13.69 -13.44 -2.11
C SER A 121 -13.14 -12.29 -2.95
N MET A 122 -12.03 -12.52 -3.64
CA MET A 122 -11.45 -11.54 -4.56
C MET A 122 -12.38 -11.14 -5.71
N ASN A 123 -13.38 -11.97 -6.05
CA ASN A 123 -14.42 -11.63 -7.03
C ASN A 123 -15.32 -10.46 -6.60
N GLU A 124 -15.40 -10.19 -5.29
CA GLU A 124 -16.20 -9.12 -4.72
C GLU A 124 -15.38 -7.84 -4.48
N PHE A 125 -14.08 -7.87 -4.80
CA PHE A 125 -13.16 -6.79 -4.51
C PHE A 125 -13.40 -5.56 -5.41
N LYS A 126 -14.15 -4.60 -4.87
CA LYS A 126 -14.59 -3.38 -5.56
C LYS A 126 -13.78 -2.16 -5.12
N VAL A 127 -12.68 -1.92 -5.82
CA VAL A 127 -11.77 -0.81 -5.52
C VAL A 127 -12.29 0.54 -6.05
N GLY A 128 -13.06 0.50 -7.15
CA GLY A 128 -13.64 1.67 -7.81
C GLY A 128 -12.68 2.41 -8.75
N PHE A 129 -11.53 1.83 -9.09
CA PHE A 129 -10.66 2.36 -10.13
C PHE A 129 -11.23 2.09 -11.52
N LYS A 130 -11.04 3.07 -12.40
CA LYS A 130 -11.16 2.89 -13.85
C LYS A 130 -9.91 2.17 -14.38
N ASN A 131 -10.00 1.64 -15.60
CA ASN A 131 -8.84 1.13 -16.32
C ASN A 131 -7.83 2.26 -16.59
N GLU A 132 -6.56 1.90 -16.82
CA GLU A 132 -5.49 2.84 -17.15
C GLU A 132 -5.92 3.81 -18.26
N SER A 133 -6.09 5.08 -17.87
CA SER A 133 -6.62 6.17 -18.69
C SER A 133 -6.49 7.50 -17.94
N SER A 134 -6.68 8.63 -18.63
CA SER A 134 -6.71 9.96 -17.99
C SER A 134 -7.75 10.06 -16.87
N ALA A 135 -8.85 9.31 -16.98
CA ALA A 135 -9.85 9.27 -15.94
C ALA A 135 -9.38 8.52 -14.68
N GLN A 136 -8.45 7.56 -14.81
CA GLN A 136 -7.78 6.94 -13.67
C GLN A 136 -6.73 7.91 -13.09
N ASP A 137 -6.01 8.66 -13.92
CA ASP A 137 -5.06 9.68 -13.44
C ASP A 137 -5.76 10.72 -12.55
N ASP A 138 -6.95 11.18 -12.96
CA ASP A 138 -7.79 12.07 -12.15
C ASP A 138 -8.20 11.42 -10.81
N GLN A 139 -8.49 10.11 -10.80
CA GLN A 139 -8.77 9.38 -9.56
C GLN A 139 -7.55 9.33 -8.65
N LEU A 140 -6.37 9.06 -9.20
CA LEU A 140 -5.12 8.97 -8.46
C LEU A 140 -4.73 10.32 -7.86
N VAL A 141 -4.85 11.43 -8.59
CA VAL A 141 -4.58 12.78 -8.07
C VAL A 141 -5.51 13.13 -6.90
N LYS A 142 -6.80 12.80 -7.03
CA LYS A 142 -7.79 13.02 -5.95
C LYS A 142 -7.47 12.16 -4.71
N LEU A 143 -7.15 10.89 -4.90
CA LEU A 143 -6.78 9.99 -3.80
C LEU A 143 -5.47 10.41 -3.13
N ARG A 144 -4.45 10.78 -3.91
CA ARG A 144 -3.17 11.30 -3.39
C ARG A 144 -3.40 12.51 -2.50
N THR A 145 -4.25 13.45 -2.95
CA THR A 145 -4.62 14.63 -2.17
C THR A 145 -5.40 14.27 -0.90
N LYS A 146 -6.38 13.37 -1.01
CA LYS A 146 -7.19 12.88 0.12
C LYS A 146 -6.30 12.22 1.19
N TYR A 147 -5.42 11.31 0.78
CA TYR A 147 -4.54 10.59 1.69
C TYR A 147 -3.51 11.51 2.33
N LEU A 148 -2.88 12.39 1.55
CA LEU A 148 -1.95 13.38 2.09
C LEU A 148 -2.64 14.25 3.13
N TYR A 149 -3.83 14.79 2.82
CA TYR A 149 -4.61 15.59 3.76
C TYR A 149 -4.91 14.81 5.05
N LYS A 150 -5.36 13.56 4.94
CA LYS A 150 -5.65 12.71 6.10
C LYS A 150 -4.40 12.46 6.95
N ILE A 151 -3.26 12.17 6.34
CA ILE A 151 -1.99 11.93 7.05
C ILE A 151 -1.54 13.20 7.78
N VAL A 152 -1.48 14.35 7.08
CA VAL A 152 -0.95 15.58 7.67
C VAL A 152 -1.84 16.15 8.77
N THR A 153 -3.15 15.89 8.73
CA THR A 153 -4.12 16.35 9.73
C THR A 153 -4.48 15.31 10.79
N HIS A 154 -3.96 14.08 10.70
CA HIS A 154 -4.26 13.01 11.64
C HIS A 154 -3.78 13.37 13.06
N GLU A 155 -4.53 12.96 14.08
CA GLU A 155 -4.15 13.20 15.49
C GLU A 155 -2.83 12.55 15.91
N TYR A 156 -2.41 11.49 15.21
CA TYR A 156 -1.13 10.81 15.44
C TYR A 156 0.05 11.50 14.75
N ASN A 157 -0.21 12.46 13.85
CA ASN A 157 0.86 13.24 13.26
C ASN A 157 1.37 14.25 14.29
N VAL A 158 2.56 14.00 14.85
CA VAL A 158 3.21 14.91 15.81
C VAL A 158 3.48 16.31 15.26
N GLN A 159 3.44 16.48 13.93
CA GLN A 159 3.59 17.77 13.26
C GLN A 159 2.25 18.42 12.89
N LYS A 160 1.10 17.85 13.29
CA LYS A 160 -0.23 18.33 12.92
C LYS A 160 -0.42 19.81 13.23
N ASP A 161 -0.17 20.22 14.47
CA ASP A 161 -0.43 21.61 14.91
C ASP A 161 0.48 22.61 14.19
N TYR A 162 1.74 22.25 14.00
CA TYR A 162 2.67 23.03 13.18
C TYR A 162 2.17 23.19 11.74
N MET A 163 1.70 22.10 11.12
CA MET A 163 1.16 22.13 9.77
C MET A 163 -0.10 23.00 9.67
N LEU A 164 -1.02 22.88 10.63
CA LEU A 164 -2.24 23.70 10.67
C LEU A 164 -1.92 25.19 10.87
N GLN A 165 -0.97 25.52 11.75
CA GLN A 165 -0.48 26.88 11.90
C GLN A 165 0.08 27.44 10.58
N LYS A 166 0.88 26.64 9.86
CA LYS A 166 1.44 27.06 8.56
C LYS A 166 0.35 27.26 7.50
N VAL A 167 -0.69 26.44 7.52
CA VAL A 167 -1.86 26.63 6.66
C VAL A 167 -2.58 27.95 7.00
N ASP A 168 -2.79 28.25 8.27
CA ASP A 168 -3.43 29.51 8.70
C ASP A 168 -2.59 30.74 8.33
N GLU A 169 -1.27 30.67 8.54
CA GLU A 169 -0.32 31.70 8.09
C GLU A 169 -0.40 31.91 6.57
N PHE A 170 -0.43 30.82 5.80
CA PHE A 170 -0.55 30.88 4.36
C PHE A 170 -1.86 31.52 3.90
N HIS A 171 -2.98 31.26 4.57
CA HIS A 171 -4.28 31.86 4.24
C HIS A 171 -4.36 33.37 4.49
N LYS A 172 -3.52 33.91 5.39
CA LYS A 172 -3.42 35.36 5.64
C LYS A 172 -2.72 36.11 4.51
N ILE A 173 -1.98 35.41 3.64
CA ILE A 173 -1.26 36.01 2.51
C ILE A 173 -2.25 36.40 1.39
N PRO A 174 -2.14 37.59 0.79
CA PRO A 174 -2.96 37.99 -0.35
C PRO A 174 -2.91 36.99 -1.51
N SER A 175 -4.06 36.76 -2.17
CA SER A 175 -4.22 35.74 -3.22
C SER A 175 -3.14 35.78 -4.31
N ARG A 176 -2.79 36.97 -4.80
CA ARG A 176 -1.74 37.16 -5.82
C ARG A 176 -0.37 36.66 -5.36
N GLN A 177 0.00 36.93 -4.11
CA GLN A 177 1.26 36.48 -3.53
C GLN A 177 1.26 34.97 -3.27
N ARG A 178 0.14 34.41 -2.80
CA ARG A 178 -0.02 32.95 -2.66
C ARG A 178 0.22 32.22 -3.98
N SER A 179 -0.36 32.71 -5.09
CA SER A 179 -0.14 32.11 -6.41
C SER A 179 1.33 32.13 -6.83
N GLN A 180 2.06 33.20 -6.53
CA GLN A 180 3.50 33.30 -6.80
C GLN A 180 4.30 32.30 -5.95
N LEU A 181 4.01 32.21 -4.65
CA LEU A 181 4.65 31.25 -3.74
C LEU A 181 4.40 29.81 -4.18
N LEU A 182 3.18 29.49 -4.62
CA LEU A 182 2.85 28.15 -5.13
C LEU A 182 3.59 27.83 -6.43
N ALA A 183 3.79 28.81 -7.32
CA ALA A 183 4.57 28.62 -8.53
C ALA A 183 6.05 28.32 -8.20
N ILE A 184 6.65 29.09 -7.28
CA ILE A 184 8.03 28.87 -6.81
C ILE A 184 8.15 27.49 -6.14
N ALA A 185 7.21 27.15 -5.26
CA ALA A 185 7.21 25.85 -4.59
C ALA A 185 7.12 24.69 -5.60
N LYS A 186 6.30 24.83 -6.66
CA LYS A 186 6.18 23.83 -7.72
C LYS A 186 7.49 23.62 -8.45
N GLU A 187 8.21 24.70 -8.78
CA GLU A 187 9.53 24.63 -9.41
C GLU A 187 10.56 23.96 -8.50
N GLN A 188 10.63 24.36 -7.22
CA GLN A 188 11.54 23.76 -6.26
C GLN A 188 11.26 22.26 -6.03
N ILE A 189 9.99 21.86 -6.02
CA ILE A 189 9.61 20.44 -5.93
C ILE A 189 10.13 19.70 -7.16
N HIS A 190 9.98 20.28 -8.35
CA HIS A 190 10.47 19.67 -9.59
C HIS A 190 11.99 19.46 -9.53
N THR A 191 12.76 20.49 -9.16
CA THR A 191 14.22 20.40 -9.02
C THR A 191 14.63 19.31 -8.02
N ARG A 192 13.98 19.24 -6.85
CA ARG A 192 14.29 18.19 -5.86
C ARG A 192 13.99 16.80 -6.39
N LEU A 193 12.94 16.63 -7.18
CA LEU A 193 12.59 15.34 -7.77
C LEU A 193 13.62 14.92 -8.82
N ASP A 194 14.18 15.86 -9.56
CA ASP A 194 15.27 15.59 -10.50
C ASP A 194 16.56 15.14 -9.77
N ASP A 195 16.81 15.63 -8.55
CA ASP A 195 17.94 15.18 -7.71
C ASP A 195 17.78 13.74 -7.17
N PHE A 196 16.57 13.14 -7.25
CA PHE A 196 16.28 11.78 -6.77
C PHE A 196 16.25 10.71 -7.89
N ILE A 197 16.43 11.10 -9.15
CA ILE A 197 16.44 10.21 -10.33
C ILE A 197 17.89 10.04 -10.82
#